data_AF-A0A414AFA0-F1
#
_entry.id   AF-A0A414AFA0-F1
#
_cell.length_a   1.000
_cell.length_b   1.000
_cell.length_c   1.000
_cell.angle_alpha   90.00
_cell.angle_beta   90.00
_cell.angle_gamma   90.00
#
_symmetry.space_group_name_H-M   'P 1'
#
loop_
_entity.id
_entity.type
_entity.pdbx_description
1 polymer ?
#
loop_
_entity_poly.entity_id
_entity_poly.type
_entity_poly.pdbx_seq_one_letter_code
_entity_poly.pdbx_strand_id
1 'polypeptide(L)'
;MMWKIIFTYPDGVKVKLTNSSIPMDKRLANKYYDIYGYNSDGGIFQQYPKKKYRPMAMATVVDILNAGGNLEKEILIDADD
;
A
#
# COMPACT_ATOMS: atom_id res chain seq x y z
N MET A 1 1.09 -13.07 -5.37
CA MET A 1 1.27 -12.30 -4.12
C MET A 1 -0.03 -11.57 -3.84
N MET A 2 -0.43 -11.44 -2.57
CA MET A 2 -1.67 -10.75 -2.19
C MET A 2 -1.34 -9.44 -1.48
N TRP A 3 -2.13 -8.40 -1.73
CA TRP A 3 -2.04 -7.15 -1.00
C TRP A 3 -3.41 -6.57 -0.68
N LYS A 4 -3.42 -5.64 0.27
CA LYS A 4 -4.59 -4.89 0.72
C LYS A 4 -4.24 -3.42 0.92
N ILE A 5 -5.18 -2.53 0.61
CA ILE A 5 -5.16 -1.13 1.00
C ILE A 5 -6.37 -0.84 1.89
N ILE A 6 -6.19 -0.05 2.94
CA ILE A 6 -7.28 0.47 3.78
C ILE A 6 -7.17 1.99 3.81
N PHE A 7 -8.13 2.68 3.22
CA PHE A 7 -8.30 4.13 3.38
C PHE A 7 -9.32 4.39 4.48
N THR A 8 -9.03 5.35 5.37
CA THR A 8 -9.94 5.80 6.44
C THR A 8 -10.34 7.23 6.17
N TYR A 9 -11.63 7.55 6.29
CA TYR A 9 -12.18 8.88 6.03
C TYR A 9 -12.54 9.58 7.35
N PRO A 10 -12.72 10.92 7.36
CA PRO A 10 -13.01 11.69 8.57
C PRO A 10 -14.25 11.25 9.35
N ASP A 11 -15.24 10.68 8.66
CA ASP A 11 -16.46 10.11 9.24
C ASP A 11 -16.25 8.71 9.84
N GLY A 12 -15.02 8.20 9.81
CA GLY A 12 -14.64 6.87 10.26
C GLY A 12 -14.93 5.75 9.25
N VAL A 13 -15.51 6.06 8.08
CA VAL A 13 -15.76 5.08 7.02
C VAL A 13 -14.43 4.56 6.48
N LYS A 14 -14.39 3.27 6.15
CA LYS A 14 -13.19 2.61 5.64
C LYS A 14 -13.45 1.95 4.30
N VAL A 15 -12.68 2.34 3.29
CA VAL A 15 -12.63 1.66 1.99
C VAL A 15 -11.50 0.64 2.02
N LYS A 16 -11.83 -0.61 1.67
CA LYS A 16 -10.88 -1.73 1.63
C LYS A 16 -10.74 -2.21 0.19
N LEU A 17 -9.51 -2.25 -0.29
CA LEU A 17 -9.16 -2.79 -1.61
C LEU A 17 -8.24 -3.98 -1.42
N THR A 18 -8.45 -5.06 -2.17
CA THR A 18 -7.62 -6.26 -2.12
C THR A 18 -7.36 -6.77 -3.52
N ASN A 19 -6.17 -7.32 -3.75
CA ASN A 19 -5.83 -8.02 -4.99
C ASN A 19 -4.90 -9.19 -4.68
N SER A 20 -5.11 -10.33 -5.35
CA SER A 20 -4.32 -11.55 -5.20
C SER A 20 -3.61 -11.96 -6.50
N SER A 21 -3.93 -11.31 -7.62
CA SER A 21 -3.50 -11.73 -8.96
C SER A 21 -2.30 -10.95 -9.47
N ILE A 22 -2.20 -9.65 -9.13
CA ILE A 22 -1.13 -8.77 -9.62
C ILE A 22 -0.41 -8.07 -8.47
N PRO A 23 0.93 -7.97 -8.50
CA PRO A 23 1.69 -7.16 -7.55
C PRO A 23 1.28 -5.69 -7.59
N MET A 24 1.56 -4.96 -6.51
CA MET A 24 1.39 -3.51 -6.51
C MET A 24 2.43 -2.89 -7.44
N ASP A 25 1.97 -2.14 -8.45
CA ASP A 25 2.82 -1.42 -9.40
C ASP A 25 2.50 0.08 -9.37
N LYS A 26 3.34 0.88 -10.05
CA LYS A 26 3.17 2.34 -10.15
C LYS A 26 1.77 2.73 -10.63
N ARG A 27 1.22 2.01 -11.61
CA ARG A 27 -0.09 2.35 -12.21
C ARG A 27 -1.22 2.14 -11.21
N LEU A 28 -1.22 1.02 -10.49
CA LEU A 28 -2.22 0.70 -9.48
C LEU A 28 -2.09 1.63 -8.26
N ALA A 29 -0.87 1.91 -7.82
CA ALA A 29 -0.63 2.78 -6.68
C ALA A 29 -1.21 4.19 -6.93
N ASN A 30 -0.86 4.81 -8.07
CA ASN A 30 -1.40 6.11 -8.44
C ASN A 30 -2.92 6.04 -8.63
N LYS A 31 -3.45 5.04 -9.37
CA LYS A 31 -4.91 4.89 -9.57
C LYS A 31 -5.68 4.87 -8.25
N TYR A 32 -5.25 4.06 -7.29
CA TYR A 32 -5.99 3.93 -6.03
C TYR A 32 -5.79 5.12 -5.11
N TYR A 33 -4.62 5.76 -5.14
CA TYR A 33 -4.38 6.98 -4.40
C TYR A 33 -5.19 8.16 -4.95
N ASP A 34 -5.31 8.29 -6.28
CA ASP A 34 -6.11 9.33 -6.92
C ASP A 34 -7.60 9.17 -6.63
N ILE A 35 -8.12 7.93 -6.69
CA ILE A 35 -9.55 7.66 -6.49
C ILE A 35 -9.95 7.77 -5.01
N TYR A 36 -9.12 7.27 -4.09
CA TYR A 36 -9.51 7.10 -2.69
C TYR A 36 -8.61 7.83 -1.68
N GLY A 37 -7.38 8.15 -2.04
CA GLY A 37 -6.38 8.73 -1.13
C GLY A 37 -6.60 10.21 -0.86
N TYR A 38 -6.97 11.00 -1.88
CA TYR A 38 -7.03 12.46 -1.81
C TYR A 38 -7.96 13.00 -0.70
N ASN A 39 -9.11 12.36 -0.48
CA ASN A 39 -10.10 12.77 0.52
C ASN A 39 -10.09 11.92 1.80
N SER A 40 -9.11 11.02 1.93
CA SER A 40 -8.95 10.17 3.11
C SER A 40 -8.02 10.80 4.14
N ASP A 41 -8.14 10.42 5.41
CA ASP A 41 -7.16 10.67 6.48
C ASP A 41 -5.91 9.78 6.36
N GLY A 42 -5.61 9.36 5.14
CA GLY A 42 -4.53 8.43 4.83
C GLY A 42 -4.99 7.00 4.55
N GLY A 43 -4.10 6.29 3.86
CA GLY A 43 -4.27 4.88 3.52
C GLY A 43 -3.09 4.04 4.00
N ILE A 44 -3.37 2.80 4.37
CA ILE A 44 -2.35 1.81 4.74
C ILE A 44 -2.34 0.69 3.69
N PHE A 45 -1.19 0.49 3.06
CA PHE A 45 -0.88 -0.66 2.23
C PHE A 45 -0.27 -1.78 3.06
N GLN A 46 -0.70 -3.02 2.78
CA GLN A 46 -0.18 -4.23 3.40
C GLN A 46 0.00 -5.31 2.33
N GLN A 47 1.24 -5.78 2.15
CA GLN A 47 1.55 -6.96 1.35
C GLN A 47 1.55 -8.22 2.21
N TYR A 48 1.21 -9.37 1.62
CA TYR A 48 1.13 -10.65 2.31
C TYR A 48 2.23 -11.61 1.82
N PRO A 49 2.75 -12.48 2.71
CA PRO A 49 2.32 -12.69 4.11
C PRO A 49 2.74 -11.57 5.06
N LYS A 50 1.86 -11.22 6.02
CA LYS A 50 2.10 -10.10 6.98
C LYS A 50 3.36 -10.27 7.83
N LYS A 51 3.76 -11.51 8.09
CA LYS A 51 4.99 -11.81 8.85
C LYS A 51 6.26 -11.44 8.09
N LYS A 52 6.19 -11.35 6.77
CA LYS A 52 7.33 -11.03 5.89
C LYS A 52 7.37 -9.55 5.52
N TYR A 53 6.22 -8.87 5.48
CA TYR A 53 6.12 -7.51 4.97
C TYR A 53 5.42 -6.60 5.97
N ARG A 54 6.08 -5.49 6.34
CA ARG A 54 5.50 -4.46 7.21
C ARG A 54 4.44 -3.63 6.46
N PRO A 55 3.41 -3.14 7.15
CA PRO A 55 2.48 -2.17 6.56
C PRO A 55 3.20 -0.85 6.26
N MET A 56 2.73 -0.13 5.24
CA MET A 56 3.29 1.15 4.82
C MET A 56 2.19 2.13 4.45
N ALA A 57 2.41 3.43 4.68
CA ALA A 57 1.49 4.47 4.23
C ALA A 57 1.39 4.49 2.70
N MET A 58 0.17 4.60 2.17
CA MET A 58 -0.08 4.51 0.73
C MET A 58 0.58 5.67 -0.04
N ALA A 59 0.69 6.86 0.56
CA ALA A 59 1.42 7.98 -0.01
C ALA A 59 2.91 7.63 -0.22
N THR A 60 3.56 7.05 0.78
CA THR A 60 4.96 6.59 0.66
C THR A 60 5.13 5.50 -0.39
N VAL A 61 4.16 4.58 -0.53
CA VAL A 61 4.17 3.57 -1.61
C VAL A 61 4.15 4.23 -2.98
N VAL A 62 3.31 5.26 -3.16
CA VAL A 62 3.25 6.05 -4.40
C VAL A 62 4.60 6.72 -4.67
N ASP A 63 5.19 7.38 -3.67
CA ASP A 63 6.48 8.06 -3.80
C ASP A 63 7.60 7.10 -4.23
N ILE A 64 7.73 5.95 -3.55
CA ILE A 64 8.73 4.91 -3.88
C ILE A 64 8.58 4.47 -5.33
N LEU A 65 7.36 4.10 -5.74
CA LEU A 65 7.11 3.58 -7.08
C LEU A 65 7.26 4.66 -8.17
N ASN A 66 6.93 5.91 -7.86
CA ASN A 66 7.13 7.03 -8.79
C ASN A 66 8.62 7.37 -8.96
N ALA A 67 9.44 7.19 -7.93
CA ALA A 67 10.90 7.30 -7.98
C ALA A 67 11.59 6.09 -8.64
N GLY A 68 10.85 5.03 -9.01
CA GLY A 68 11.41 3.81 -9.57
C GLY A 68 12.05 2.88 -8.53
N GLY A 69 11.74 3.08 -7.24
CA GLY A 69 12.25 2.27 -6.14
C GLY A 69 11.65 0.87 -6.06
N ASN A 70 12.32 -0.01 -5.30
CA ASN A 70 11.87 -1.38 -5.10
C ASN A 70 10.99 -1.49 -3.84
N LEU A 71 9.68 -1.39 -4.02
CA LEU A 71 8.69 -1.47 -2.94
C LEU A 71 8.86 -2.72 -2.07
N GLU A 72 9.14 -3.89 -2.67
CA GLU A 72 9.25 -5.13 -1.90
C GLU A 72 10.40 -5.07 -0.89
N LYS A 73 11.53 -4.47 -1.28
CA LYS A 73 12.67 -4.28 -0.39
C LYS A 73 12.35 -3.31 0.75
N GLU A 74 11.62 -2.23 0.46
CA GLU A 74 11.25 -1.20 1.44
C GLU A 74 10.29 -1.70 2.52
N ILE A 75 9.46 -2.71 2.20
CA ILE A 75 8.49 -3.29 3.12
C ILE A 75 8.93 -4.64 3.69
N LEU A 76 10.06 -5.20 3.24
CA LEU A 76 10.58 -6.44 3.80
C LEU A 76 10.91 -6.22 5.27
N ILE A 77 10.47 -7.14 6.12
CA ILE A 77 10.95 -7.21 7.49
C ILE A 77 12.26 -8.00 7.40
N ASP A 78 13.38 -7.31 7.55
CA ASP A 78 14.67 -7.99 7.65
C ASP A 78 14.61 -8.92 8.87
N ALA A 79 14.90 -10.19 8.62
CA ALA A 79 14.92 -11.23 9.65
C ALA A 79 16.33 -11.33 10.23
N ASP A 80 16.80 -10.26 10.86
CA ASP A 80 18.00 -10.26 11.70
C ASP A 80 17.56 -9.58 13.01
N ASP A 81 17.49 -10.20 14.20
CA ASP A 81 18.19 -11.36 14.79
C ASP A 81 17.23 -12.37 15.47
#